data_AF-A0A9N8VUS1-F1
#
_entry.id   AF-A0A9N8VUS1-F1
#
_cell.length_a   1.000
_cell.length_b   1.000
_cell.length_c   1.000
_cell.angle_alpha   90.00
_cell.angle_beta   90.00
_cell.angle_gamma   90.00
#
_symmetry.space_group_name_H-M   'P 1'
#
loop_
_entity.id
_entity.type
_entity.pdbx_description
1 polymer ?
#
loop_
_entity_poly.entity_id
_entity_poly.type
_entity_poly.pdbx_seq_one_letter_code
_entity_poly.pdbx_strand_id
1 'polypeptide(L)'
;MKAILTGLTFIGTIIITLFSIFALSEADADISQNQNQGENLQNRWFDFGGDTVINTNKYIRLTHDRQSQTGWLWSRLPLTSTNWQVEFEFKIEGSNPTLYGDGMAVWLTTDRAKSGPVFGFIDKFEGLGIFFDTYANSRQAHSFPYVMAMLGDGNTPYDHANDGKANHLAGCEADIRGQSVVTKARITYYRNTYLEVKLQYKDWDQWEPCFTIPNVTLPTVAYLGFSALTGDVYSHDIISITTNNLISVPPRLHKTTLRTHDPKTSSWSGFLFILKLIATTAFIGVLILFLLR
;
A
#
# COMPACT_ATOMS: atom_id res chain seq x y z
N MET A 1 3.89 89.66 2.97
CA MET A 1 4.22 88.34 2.35
C MET A 1 4.20 87.31 3.47
N LYS A 2 3.05 86.74 3.85
CA LYS A 2 2.38 85.55 3.27
C LYS A 2 3.30 84.33 3.13
N ALA A 3 3.20 83.47 4.16
CA ALA A 3 3.01 82.03 4.10
C ALA A 3 3.91 81.18 3.19
N ILE A 4 4.98 80.61 3.74
CA ILE A 4 5.62 79.38 3.25
C ILE A 4 6.21 78.62 4.45
N LEU A 5 5.40 77.87 5.21
CA LEU A 5 5.92 76.78 6.05
C LEU A 5 4.84 75.81 6.57
N THR A 6 4.00 75.27 5.67
CA THR A 6 3.04 74.20 6.03
C THR A 6 2.88 73.18 4.90
N GLY A 7 3.98 72.82 4.22
CA GLY A 7 3.95 71.96 3.03
C GLY A 7 4.58 70.57 3.15
N LEU A 8 5.45 70.32 4.15
CA LEU A 8 6.24 69.07 4.17
C LEU A 8 5.60 67.91 4.93
N THR A 9 4.71 68.15 5.89
CA THR A 9 4.09 67.07 6.69
C THR A 9 2.93 66.40 5.97
N PHE A 10 2.20 67.11 5.11
CA PHE A 10 1.01 66.56 4.44
C PHE A 10 1.36 65.63 3.27
N ILE A 11 2.48 65.91 2.56
CA ILE A 11 2.94 65.10 1.42
C ILE A 11 3.43 63.72 1.90
N GLY A 12 4.12 63.67 3.04
CA GLY A 12 4.59 62.40 3.63
C GLY A 12 3.45 61.48 4.05
N THR A 13 2.38 62.00 4.66
CA THR A 13 1.23 61.20 5.08
C THR A 13 0.44 60.66 3.89
N ILE A 14 0.24 61.48 2.86
CA ILE A 14 -0.47 61.08 1.63
C ILE A 14 0.27 59.94 0.92
N ILE A 15 1.60 60.03 0.78
CA ILE A 15 2.41 59.00 0.13
C ILE A 15 2.38 57.69 0.91
N ILE A 16 2.45 57.72 2.26
CA ILE A 16 2.38 56.51 3.09
C ILE A 16 0.98 55.87 3.00
N THR A 17 -0.09 56.66 3.00
CA THR A 17 -1.45 56.13 2.81
C THR A 17 -1.66 55.56 1.40
N LEU A 18 -1.12 56.20 0.35
CA LEU A 18 -1.19 55.67 -1.02
C LEU A 18 -0.38 54.39 -1.17
N PHE A 19 0.83 54.31 -0.61
CA PHE A 19 1.61 53.06 -0.61
C PHE A 19 0.92 51.94 0.18
N SER A 20 0.22 52.27 1.28
CA SER A 20 -0.55 51.30 2.05
C SER A 20 -1.81 50.84 1.29
N ILE A 21 -2.48 51.74 0.55
CA ILE A 21 -3.64 51.41 -0.29
C ILE A 21 -3.22 50.58 -1.52
N PHE A 22 -2.07 50.88 -2.13
CA PHE A 22 -1.51 50.08 -3.22
C PHE A 22 -1.02 48.71 -2.72
N ALA A 23 -0.37 48.62 -1.56
CA ALA A 23 0.04 47.34 -0.97
C ALA A 23 -1.13 46.46 -0.51
N LEU A 24 -2.31 47.04 -0.25
CA LEU A 24 -3.54 46.28 0.04
C LEU A 24 -4.28 45.85 -1.24
N SER A 25 -3.90 46.35 -2.41
CA SER A 25 -4.55 45.99 -3.69
C SER A 25 -3.97 44.74 -4.35
N GLU A 26 -2.85 44.21 -3.86
CA GLU A 26 -2.10 43.11 -4.50
C GLU A 26 -2.22 41.78 -3.75
N ALA A 27 -2.96 41.73 -2.63
CA ALA A 27 -3.18 40.51 -1.85
C ALA A 27 -4.52 39.80 -2.16
N ASP A 28 -5.45 40.43 -2.88
CA ASP A 28 -6.84 39.93 -2.99
C ASP A 28 -7.20 39.28 -4.34
N ALA A 29 -6.24 39.12 -5.26
CA ALA A 29 -6.50 38.54 -6.58
C ALA A 29 -6.18 37.02 -6.71
N ASP A 30 -5.54 36.40 -5.72
CA ASP A 30 -5.12 34.99 -5.78
C ASP A 30 -6.07 34.02 -5.04
N ILE A 31 -6.99 34.54 -4.22
CA ILE A 31 -7.91 33.72 -3.41
C ILE A 31 -9.09 33.19 -4.24
N SER A 32 -9.52 33.90 -5.27
CA SER A 32 -10.66 33.48 -6.11
C SER A 32 -10.34 32.42 -7.18
N GLN A 33 -9.06 32.16 -7.48
CA GLN A 33 -8.67 31.10 -8.41
C GLN A 33 -8.57 29.73 -7.73
N ASN A 34 -8.37 29.67 -6.41
CA ASN A 34 -8.29 28.42 -5.66
C ASN A 34 -9.64 27.75 -5.39
N GLN A 35 -10.74 28.52 -5.31
CA GLN A 35 -12.06 27.92 -5.04
C GLN A 35 -12.71 27.27 -6.28
N ASN A 36 -12.33 27.68 -7.49
CA ASN A 36 -12.92 27.17 -8.73
C ASN A 36 -12.20 25.95 -9.34
N GLN A 37 -11.03 25.54 -8.82
CA GLN A 37 -10.35 24.33 -9.28
C GLN A 37 -10.87 23.04 -8.61
N GLY A 38 -11.51 23.13 -7.44
CA GLY A 38 -12.03 21.97 -6.71
C GLY A 38 -13.26 21.32 -7.35
N GLU A 39 -14.10 22.09 -8.04
CA GLU A 39 -15.34 21.57 -8.62
C GLU A 39 -15.13 20.76 -9.90
N ASN A 40 -14.05 21.02 -10.66
CA ASN A 40 -13.78 20.35 -11.94
C ASN A 40 -12.80 19.15 -11.83
N LEU A 41 -12.33 18.85 -10.62
CA LEU A 41 -11.49 17.70 -10.28
C LEU A 41 -12.25 16.60 -9.53
N GLN A 42 -13.60 16.65 -9.54
CA GLN A 42 -14.42 15.69 -8.81
C GLN A 42 -14.30 14.29 -9.40
N ASN A 43 -13.56 13.43 -8.71
CA ASN A 43 -13.55 12.00 -8.97
C ASN A 43 -14.89 11.38 -8.53
N ARG A 44 -15.49 10.53 -9.37
CA ARG A 44 -16.79 9.89 -9.06
C ARG A 44 -16.71 8.92 -7.87
N TRP A 45 -15.55 8.33 -7.63
CA TRP A 45 -15.37 7.21 -6.71
C TRP A 45 -14.65 7.60 -5.42
N PHE A 46 -13.89 8.70 -5.42
CA PHE A 46 -13.09 9.14 -4.27
C PHE A 46 -13.33 10.62 -3.92
N ASP A 47 -13.33 10.91 -2.63
CA ASP A 47 -13.19 12.25 -2.06
C ASP A 47 -11.76 12.45 -1.57
N PHE A 48 -11.31 13.70 -1.54
CA PHE A 48 -10.01 14.07 -0.99
C PHE A 48 -10.14 15.33 -0.13
N GLY A 49 -9.17 15.56 0.75
CA GLY A 49 -9.16 16.72 1.63
C GLY A 49 -7.87 16.85 2.44
N GLY A 50 -7.84 17.85 3.33
CA GLY A 50 -6.60 18.28 3.98
C GLY A 50 -5.65 18.95 2.96
N ASP A 51 -4.36 18.66 3.06
CA ASP A 51 -3.32 19.18 2.17
C ASP A 51 -3.21 18.40 0.83
N THR A 52 -4.16 17.51 0.56
CA THR A 52 -4.13 16.66 -0.64
C THR A 52 -4.35 17.47 -1.91
N VAL A 53 -3.46 17.27 -2.90
CA VAL A 53 -3.53 17.90 -4.22
C VAL A 53 -3.60 16.84 -5.31
N ILE A 54 -4.50 17.04 -6.26
CA ILE A 54 -4.67 16.16 -7.42
C ILE A 54 -3.93 16.74 -8.62
N ASN A 55 -2.97 16.00 -9.14
CA ASN A 55 -2.43 16.20 -10.48
C ASN A 55 -2.96 15.09 -11.40
N THR A 56 -3.97 15.42 -12.21
CA THR A 56 -4.76 14.44 -13.00
C THR A 56 -3.94 13.56 -13.92
N ASN A 57 -2.72 13.98 -14.30
CA ASN A 57 -1.87 13.27 -15.25
C ASN A 57 -0.67 12.58 -14.60
N LYS A 58 -0.54 12.64 -13.26
CA LYS A 58 0.67 12.15 -12.57
C LYS A 58 0.38 11.41 -11.27
N TYR A 59 -0.28 12.06 -10.31
CA TYR A 59 -0.41 11.56 -8.95
C TYR A 59 -1.50 12.28 -8.16
N ILE A 60 -1.94 11.65 -7.08
CA ILE A 60 -2.65 12.27 -5.97
C ILE A 60 -1.65 12.41 -4.83
N ARG A 61 -1.26 13.64 -4.52
CA ARG A 61 -0.30 13.93 -3.46
C ARG A 61 -1.03 14.13 -2.16
N LEU A 62 -0.88 13.22 -1.21
CA LEU A 62 -1.51 13.31 0.11
C LEU A 62 -0.86 14.39 0.97
N THR A 63 0.47 14.42 1.03
CA THR A 63 1.24 15.48 1.70
C THR A 63 2.41 15.93 0.84
N HIS A 64 2.82 17.19 1.03
CA HIS A 64 4.00 17.76 0.39
C HIS A 64 5.24 17.52 1.24
N ASP A 65 6.42 17.73 0.64
CA ASP A 65 7.72 17.74 1.32
C ASP A 65 7.87 19.01 2.19
N ARG A 66 7.00 19.12 3.21
CA ARG A 66 6.84 20.24 4.13
C ARG A 66 6.40 19.72 5.50
N GLN A 67 6.69 20.49 6.53
CA GLN A 67 6.30 20.21 7.91
C GLN A 67 4.80 20.31 8.12
N SER A 68 4.31 19.48 9.05
CA SER A 68 2.95 19.57 9.60
C SER A 68 1.85 19.51 8.53
N GLN A 69 1.99 18.59 7.57
CA GLN A 69 0.98 18.34 6.55
C GLN A 69 0.09 17.17 6.96
N THR A 70 -1.17 17.23 6.56
CA THR A 70 -2.13 16.14 6.74
C THR A 70 -3.09 16.11 5.57
N GLY A 71 -3.13 14.98 4.86
CA GLY A 71 -4.03 14.81 3.73
C GLY A 71 -4.61 13.41 3.64
N TRP A 72 -5.72 13.30 2.94
CA TRP A 72 -6.43 12.05 2.78
C TRP A 72 -7.17 11.93 1.46
N LEU A 73 -7.42 10.68 1.07
CA LEU A 73 -8.18 10.25 -0.10
C LEU A 73 -9.07 9.07 0.33
N TRP A 74 -10.38 9.16 0.17
CA TRP A 74 -11.34 8.17 0.65
C TRP A 74 -12.34 7.77 -0.41
N SER A 75 -12.65 6.48 -0.50
CA SER A 75 -13.74 6.02 -1.36
C SER A 75 -15.08 6.60 -0.89
N ARG A 76 -15.92 6.97 -1.85
CA ARG A 76 -17.30 7.45 -1.61
C ARG A 76 -18.23 6.30 -1.26
N LEU A 77 -17.96 5.13 -1.82
CA LEU A 77 -18.73 3.91 -1.61
C LEU A 77 -17.88 2.88 -0.84
N PRO A 78 -18.50 2.10 0.05
CA PRO A 78 -17.81 1.06 0.78
C PRO A 78 -17.48 -0.13 -0.14
N LEU A 79 -16.42 -0.88 0.21
CA LEU A 79 -16.12 -2.17 -0.39
C LEU A 79 -17.06 -3.22 0.21
N THR A 80 -18.09 -3.62 -0.54
CA THR A 80 -19.12 -4.57 -0.09
C THR A 80 -18.83 -6.03 -0.45
N SER A 81 -17.75 -6.30 -1.19
CA SER A 81 -17.40 -7.66 -1.60
C SER A 81 -16.94 -8.50 -0.41
N THR A 82 -17.34 -9.78 -0.38
CA THR A 82 -16.93 -10.73 0.65
C THR A 82 -15.42 -10.95 0.66
N ASN A 83 -14.83 -11.10 -0.54
CA ASN A 83 -13.39 -11.25 -0.72
C ASN A 83 -12.94 -10.22 -1.76
N TRP A 84 -11.78 -9.63 -1.53
CA TRP A 84 -11.30 -8.55 -2.37
C TRP A 84 -9.78 -8.49 -2.38
N GLN A 85 -9.27 -7.83 -3.41
CA GLN A 85 -7.87 -7.44 -3.52
C GLN A 85 -7.81 -5.95 -3.84
N VAL A 86 -7.03 -5.21 -3.06
CA VAL A 86 -6.67 -3.83 -3.35
C VAL A 86 -5.20 -3.81 -3.73
N GLU A 87 -4.89 -3.31 -4.92
CA GLU A 87 -3.53 -3.00 -5.34
C GLU A 87 -3.42 -1.49 -5.52
N PHE A 88 -2.39 -0.89 -4.97
CA PHE A 88 -2.11 0.52 -5.18
C PHE A 88 -0.63 0.77 -5.40
N GLU A 89 -0.36 1.72 -6.29
CA GLU A 89 0.96 2.26 -6.54
C GLU A 89 1.11 3.56 -5.76
N PHE A 90 2.22 3.69 -5.04
CA PHE A 90 2.49 4.83 -4.19
C PHE A 90 3.96 5.26 -4.32
N LYS A 91 4.28 6.46 -3.86
CA LYS A 91 5.66 6.94 -3.74
C LYS A 91 5.85 7.70 -2.44
N ILE A 92 7.00 7.47 -1.82
CA ILE A 92 7.44 8.15 -0.60
C ILE A 92 8.78 8.80 -0.93
N GLU A 93 8.77 10.10 -1.21
CA GLU A 93 9.93 10.85 -1.69
C GLU A 93 10.12 12.11 -0.84
N GLY A 94 11.37 12.46 -0.56
CA GLY A 94 11.71 13.70 0.16
C GLY A 94 13.05 14.23 -0.34
N SER A 95 13.22 15.55 -0.27
CA SER A 95 14.43 16.21 -0.75
C SER A 95 15.62 16.01 0.19
N ASN A 96 15.34 15.73 1.47
CA ASN A 96 16.36 15.54 2.50
C ASN A 96 16.64 14.03 2.70
N PRO A 97 17.90 13.57 2.56
CA PRO A 97 18.25 12.17 2.73
C PRO A 97 18.43 11.75 4.20
N THR A 98 18.04 12.58 5.17
CA THR A 98 18.24 12.29 6.62
C THR A 98 17.05 12.68 7.49
N LEU A 99 16.23 13.63 7.03
CA LEU A 99 14.98 13.99 7.69
C LEU A 99 13.83 13.28 6.98
N TYR A 100 13.07 12.51 7.74
CA TYR A 100 11.95 11.71 7.27
C TYR A 100 10.84 11.83 8.30
N GLY A 101 9.59 11.78 7.86
CA GLY A 101 8.48 11.51 8.75
C GLY A 101 7.15 12.11 8.29
N ASP A 102 6.02 11.56 8.72
CA ASP A 102 5.92 10.37 9.59
C ASP A 102 5.65 9.12 8.74
N GLY A 103 4.71 9.22 7.79
CA GLY A 103 4.47 8.19 6.81
C GLY A 103 3.07 8.31 6.20
N MET A 104 2.58 7.18 5.68
CA MET A 104 1.22 7.05 5.16
C MET A 104 0.52 5.81 5.70
N ALA A 105 -0.79 5.77 5.56
CA ALA A 105 -1.61 4.63 5.93
C ALA A 105 -2.68 4.34 4.87
N VAL A 106 -3.04 3.07 4.76
CA VAL A 106 -4.22 2.60 4.01
C VAL A 106 -5.21 1.98 4.99
N TRP A 107 -6.48 2.26 4.74
CA TRP A 107 -7.56 2.05 5.69
C TRP A 107 -8.71 1.27 5.07
N LEU A 108 -9.24 0.33 5.84
CA LEU A 108 -10.52 -0.33 5.59
C LEU A 108 -11.37 -0.17 6.86
N THR A 109 -12.07 0.96 6.98
CA THR A 109 -12.73 1.39 8.22
C THR A 109 -14.20 1.76 8.03
N THR A 110 -14.97 1.76 9.11
CA THR A 110 -16.39 2.17 9.10
C THR A 110 -16.55 3.68 8.90
N ASP A 111 -15.69 4.47 9.54
CA ASP A 111 -15.55 5.91 9.32
C ASP A 111 -14.69 6.22 8.09
N ARG A 112 -14.91 7.40 7.47
CA ARG A 112 -14.14 7.92 6.34
C ARG A 112 -14.00 9.44 6.41
N ALA A 113 -13.01 10.00 5.72
CA ALA A 113 -12.88 11.44 5.47
C ALA A 113 -12.87 12.32 6.75
N LYS A 114 -12.25 11.83 7.82
CA LYS A 114 -12.05 12.55 9.07
C LYS A 114 -10.56 12.71 9.33
N SER A 115 -10.06 13.93 9.45
CA SER A 115 -8.66 14.16 9.78
C SER A 115 -8.38 13.84 11.25
N GLY A 116 -7.17 13.38 11.55
CA GLY A 116 -6.72 13.13 12.91
C GLY A 116 -5.23 12.81 13.01
N PRO A 117 -4.75 12.45 14.20
CA PRO A 117 -3.32 12.31 14.48
C PRO A 117 -2.72 11.03 13.91
N VAL A 118 -3.52 10.02 13.58
CA VAL A 118 -3.02 8.70 13.17
C VAL A 118 -2.75 8.68 11.67
N PHE A 119 -1.53 9.04 11.27
CA PHE A 119 -1.12 9.15 9.86
C PHE A 119 -2.11 9.98 9.02
N GLY A 120 -2.71 11.00 9.64
CA GLY A 120 -3.69 11.90 9.02
C GLY A 120 -5.16 11.49 9.16
N PHE A 121 -5.45 10.37 9.85
CA PHE A 121 -6.80 9.90 10.16
C PHE A 121 -7.10 9.90 11.66
N ILE A 122 -8.38 9.74 12.02
CA ILE A 122 -8.81 9.73 13.43
C ILE A 122 -8.16 8.61 14.25
N ASP A 123 -7.91 8.91 15.53
CA ASP A 123 -7.57 7.89 16.51
C ASP A 123 -8.80 7.08 16.91
N LYS A 124 -8.60 5.90 17.50
CA LYS A 124 -9.67 4.97 17.91
C LYS A 124 -10.60 4.61 16.76
N PHE A 125 -10.02 4.34 15.59
CA PHE A 125 -10.77 3.90 14.42
C PHE A 125 -11.34 2.49 14.63
N GLU A 126 -12.39 2.15 13.88
CA GLU A 126 -12.95 0.80 13.80
C GLU A 126 -12.69 0.22 12.40
N GLY A 127 -11.96 -0.90 12.34
CA GLY A 127 -11.56 -1.55 11.10
C GLY A 127 -10.07 -1.82 11.02
N LEU A 128 -9.51 -1.83 9.82
CA LEU A 128 -8.09 -2.12 9.57
C LEU A 128 -7.33 -0.86 9.18
N GLY A 129 -6.19 -0.63 9.84
CA GLY A 129 -5.15 0.28 9.41
C GLY A 129 -3.89 -0.50 9.05
N ILE A 130 -3.33 -0.23 7.88
CA ILE A 130 -1.98 -0.67 7.50
C ILE A 130 -1.11 0.57 7.33
N PHE A 131 -0.10 0.71 8.18
CA PHE A 131 0.77 1.87 8.25
C PHE A 131 2.08 1.57 7.55
N PHE A 132 2.54 2.53 6.76
CA PHE A 132 3.83 2.57 6.09
C PHE A 132 4.64 3.63 6.83
N ASP A 133 5.23 3.21 7.95
CA ASP A 133 5.91 4.09 8.88
C ASP A 133 7.36 4.32 8.43
N THR A 134 7.77 5.56 8.33
CA THR A 134 9.09 5.95 7.80
C THR A 134 10.01 6.52 8.87
N TYR A 135 9.51 6.73 10.08
CA TYR A 135 10.21 7.38 11.17
C TYR A 135 10.13 6.55 12.45
N ALA A 136 11.23 6.49 13.20
CA ALA A 136 11.27 5.75 14.46
C ALA A 136 11.02 6.72 15.63
N ASN A 137 9.83 6.70 16.22
CA ASN A 137 9.50 7.50 17.40
C ASN A 137 10.17 6.94 18.66
N SER A 138 10.54 5.65 18.65
CA SER A 138 11.25 4.98 19.74
C SER A 138 12.34 4.02 19.26
N ARG A 139 13.12 3.47 20.20
CA ARG A 139 14.10 2.43 19.88
C ARG A 139 13.39 1.10 19.57
N GLN A 140 13.35 0.74 18.31
CA GLN A 140 12.80 -0.54 17.85
C GLN A 140 13.88 -1.60 17.59
N ALA A 141 13.46 -2.87 17.55
CA ALA A 141 14.32 -4.00 17.19
C ALA A 141 14.39 -4.22 15.66
N HIS A 142 13.43 -3.64 14.93
CA HIS A 142 13.36 -3.66 13.47
C HIS A 142 13.85 -2.34 12.88
N SER A 143 14.12 -2.35 11.58
CA SER A 143 14.51 -1.18 10.80
C SER A 143 13.32 -0.45 10.18
N PHE A 144 13.48 0.84 9.93
CA PHE A 144 12.50 1.67 9.22
C PHE A 144 12.96 1.94 7.77
N PRO A 145 12.04 2.00 6.80
CA PRO A 145 10.59 1.98 6.96
C PRO A 145 10.01 0.62 7.37
N TYR A 146 8.94 0.65 8.15
CA TYR A 146 8.27 -0.53 8.68
C TYR A 146 6.78 -0.50 8.28
N VAL A 147 6.33 -1.57 7.64
CA VAL A 147 4.93 -1.72 7.25
C VAL A 147 4.24 -2.61 8.27
N MET A 148 3.17 -2.12 8.91
CA MET A 148 2.50 -2.84 9.99
C MET A 148 0.98 -2.74 9.93
N ALA A 149 0.28 -3.75 10.45
CA ALA A 149 -1.19 -3.79 10.51
C ALA A 149 -1.72 -3.72 11.96
N MET A 150 -2.77 -2.92 12.16
CA MET A 150 -3.56 -2.84 13.39
C MET A 150 -5.05 -3.02 13.06
N LEU A 151 -5.75 -3.81 13.88
CA LEU A 151 -7.21 -3.81 13.90
C LEU A 151 -7.69 -2.88 15.01
N GLY A 152 -8.41 -1.84 14.62
CA GLY A 152 -9.07 -0.92 15.53
C GLY A 152 -10.47 -1.42 15.89
N ASP A 153 -10.81 -1.31 17.17
CA ASP A 153 -12.07 -1.71 17.79
C ASP A 153 -12.99 -0.51 18.11
N GLY A 154 -12.65 0.69 17.63
CA GLY A 154 -13.36 1.93 17.95
C GLY A 154 -13.02 2.56 19.31
N ASN A 155 -12.15 1.94 20.11
CA ASN A 155 -11.88 2.36 21.50
C ASN A 155 -10.39 2.47 21.82
N THR A 156 -9.59 1.55 21.29
CA THR A 156 -8.16 1.41 21.54
C THR A 156 -7.39 2.47 20.75
N PRO A 157 -6.61 3.34 21.44
CA PRO A 157 -5.83 4.36 20.76
C PRO A 157 -4.59 3.77 20.08
N TYR A 158 -4.11 4.44 19.04
CA TYR A 158 -2.83 4.13 18.43
C TYR A 158 -1.66 4.60 19.31
N ASP A 159 -0.65 3.76 19.48
CA ASP A 159 0.53 4.06 20.30
C ASP A 159 1.59 4.83 19.52
N HIS A 160 1.40 6.15 19.37
CA HIS A 160 2.36 7.01 18.66
C HIS A 160 3.75 7.04 19.28
N ALA A 161 3.86 6.86 20.60
CA ALA A 161 5.15 6.94 21.28
C ALA A 161 6.05 5.73 20.97
N ASN A 162 5.46 4.61 20.58
CA ASN A 162 6.20 3.37 20.29
C ASN A 162 5.80 2.74 18.95
N ASP A 163 5.46 3.56 17.96
CA ASP A 163 5.26 3.12 16.57
C ASP A 163 4.18 2.02 16.43
N GLY A 164 3.09 2.14 17.22
CA GLY A 164 1.96 1.20 17.19
C GLY A 164 2.24 -0.17 17.83
N LYS A 165 3.41 -0.36 18.46
CA LYS A 165 3.88 -1.66 18.97
C LYS A 165 2.90 -2.38 19.89
N ALA A 166 2.16 -1.66 20.73
CA ALA A 166 1.21 -2.26 21.67
C ALA A 166 0.06 -3.02 20.98
N ASN A 167 -0.34 -2.58 19.79
CA ASN A 167 -1.52 -3.09 19.05
C ASN A 167 -1.13 -3.67 17.67
N HIS A 168 0.16 -3.98 17.50
CA HIS A 168 0.70 -4.59 16.29
C HIS A 168 0.17 -6.02 16.11
N LEU A 169 -0.31 -6.33 14.91
CA LEU A 169 -0.73 -7.69 14.55
C LEU A 169 0.33 -8.43 13.74
N ALA A 170 0.88 -7.74 12.75
CA ALA A 170 1.94 -8.23 11.89
C ALA A 170 2.61 -7.05 11.17
N GLY A 171 3.84 -7.25 10.72
CA GLY A 171 4.57 -6.24 9.98
C GLY A 171 5.83 -6.78 9.32
N CYS A 172 6.42 -5.99 8.42
CA CYS A 172 7.67 -6.28 7.75
C CYS A 172 8.51 -5.02 7.59
N GLU A 173 9.84 -5.19 7.55
CA GLU A 173 10.76 -4.15 7.12
C GLU A 173 10.74 -4.04 5.59
N ALA A 174 10.62 -2.83 5.06
CA ALA A 174 10.62 -2.60 3.63
C ALA A 174 11.27 -1.25 3.29
N ASP A 175 12.34 -1.27 2.51
CA ASP A 175 12.98 -0.03 2.04
C ASP A 175 12.17 0.57 0.88
N ILE A 176 11.18 1.39 1.22
CA ILE A 176 10.20 1.95 0.29
C ILE A 176 10.36 3.45 0.06
N ARG A 177 11.42 4.07 0.62
CA ARG A 177 11.72 5.49 0.43
C ARG A 177 12.56 5.70 -0.83
N GLY A 178 12.21 6.69 -1.64
CA GLY A 178 13.04 7.15 -2.77
C GLY A 178 13.42 6.04 -3.76
N GLN A 179 12.58 5.01 -3.89
CA GLN A 179 12.87 3.86 -4.75
C GLN A 179 12.86 4.28 -6.21
N SER A 180 13.84 3.79 -6.97
CA SER A 180 13.93 4.00 -8.42
C SER A 180 12.99 3.09 -9.21
N VAL A 181 12.56 2.00 -8.57
CA VAL A 181 11.56 1.06 -9.08
C VAL A 181 10.17 1.47 -8.59
N VAL A 182 9.15 1.16 -9.38
CA VAL A 182 7.75 1.40 -9.00
C VAL A 182 7.39 0.64 -7.73
N THR A 183 6.98 1.38 -6.71
CA THR A 183 6.52 0.88 -5.42
C THR A 183 5.02 0.59 -5.41
N LYS A 184 4.64 -0.66 -5.17
CA LYS A 184 3.24 -1.10 -5.06
C LYS A 184 3.00 -1.89 -3.80
N ALA A 185 1.78 -1.82 -3.30
CA ALA A 185 1.27 -2.70 -2.26
C ALA A 185 0.02 -3.42 -2.76
N ARG A 186 -0.10 -4.70 -2.40
CA ARG A 186 -1.25 -5.54 -2.69
C ARG A 186 -1.76 -6.14 -1.39
N ILE A 187 -3.01 -5.82 -1.07
CA ILE A 187 -3.74 -6.30 0.09
C ILE A 187 -4.80 -7.26 -0.40
N THR A 188 -4.71 -8.52 0.01
CA THR A 188 -5.65 -9.58 -0.36
C THR A 188 -6.40 -10.03 0.88
N TYR A 189 -7.73 -9.94 0.85
CA TYR A 189 -8.57 -10.37 1.96
C TYR A 189 -9.55 -11.46 1.52
N TYR A 190 -9.45 -12.60 2.18
CA TYR A 190 -10.45 -13.67 2.14
C TYR A 190 -11.13 -13.75 3.49
N ARG A 191 -12.43 -13.43 3.51
CA ARG A 191 -13.23 -13.37 4.74
C ARG A 191 -13.11 -14.68 5.52
N ASN A 192 -12.91 -14.56 6.83
CA ASN A 192 -12.76 -15.68 7.76
C ASN A 192 -11.61 -16.64 7.42
N THR A 193 -10.66 -16.22 6.58
CA THR A 193 -9.53 -17.06 6.18
C THR A 193 -8.21 -16.35 6.45
N TYR A 194 -7.90 -15.29 5.70
CA TYR A 194 -6.66 -14.54 5.88
C TYR A 194 -6.71 -13.13 5.28
N LEU A 195 -5.84 -12.28 5.79
CA LEU A 195 -5.41 -11.03 5.17
C LEU A 195 -3.93 -11.16 4.80
N GLU A 196 -3.57 -10.93 3.55
CA GLU A 196 -2.18 -10.97 3.06
C GLU A 196 -1.78 -9.61 2.51
N VAL A 197 -0.58 -9.16 2.86
CA VAL A 197 0.06 -7.96 2.30
C VAL A 197 1.34 -8.36 1.58
N LYS A 198 1.45 -7.94 0.32
CA LYS A 198 2.65 -8.07 -0.51
C LYS A 198 3.08 -6.70 -1.00
N LEU A 199 4.39 -6.52 -1.15
CA LEU A 199 4.99 -5.27 -1.62
C LEU A 199 5.84 -5.53 -2.86
N GLN A 200 5.80 -4.63 -3.81
CA GLN A 200 6.77 -4.57 -4.90
C GLN A 200 7.59 -3.30 -4.68
N TYR A 201 8.90 -3.43 -4.48
CA TYR A 201 9.79 -2.27 -4.26
C TYR A 201 11.23 -2.53 -4.68
N LYS A 202 11.67 -3.79 -4.76
CA LYS A 202 13.03 -4.18 -5.17
C LYS A 202 13.18 -4.25 -6.69
N ASP A 203 12.23 -4.91 -7.36
CA ASP A 203 12.27 -5.19 -8.79
C ASP A 203 10.86 -5.08 -9.41
N TRP A 204 10.83 -4.87 -10.72
CA TRP A 204 9.58 -4.78 -11.50
C TRP A 204 8.85 -6.12 -11.52
N ASP A 205 7.55 -6.09 -11.26
CA ASP A 205 6.65 -7.25 -11.26
C ASP A 205 7.07 -8.38 -10.28
N GLN A 206 7.94 -8.09 -9.33
CA GLN A 206 8.35 -9.00 -8.25
C GLN A 206 7.67 -8.61 -6.93
N TRP A 207 6.83 -9.51 -6.42
CA TRP A 207 6.08 -9.31 -5.19
C TRP A 207 6.77 -9.97 -4.00
N GLU A 208 7.30 -9.15 -3.10
CA GLU A 208 7.86 -9.56 -1.82
C GLU A 208 6.73 -9.78 -0.80
N PRO A 209 6.65 -10.95 -0.15
CA PRO A 209 5.76 -11.16 0.97
C PRO A 209 6.10 -10.22 2.14
N CYS A 210 5.10 -9.50 2.65
CA CYS A 210 5.26 -8.69 3.85
C CYS A 210 4.75 -9.46 5.08
N PHE A 211 3.45 -9.74 5.13
CA PHE A 211 2.85 -10.56 6.18
C PHE A 211 1.50 -11.17 5.77
N THR A 212 1.11 -12.23 6.47
CA THR A 212 -0.21 -12.86 6.38
C THR A 212 -0.78 -13.04 7.78
N ILE A 213 -2.00 -12.56 7.98
CA ILE A 213 -2.72 -12.65 9.26
C ILE A 213 -3.90 -13.61 9.08
N PRO A 214 -3.93 -14.75 9.80
CA PRO A 214 -5.03 -15.71 9.70
C PRO A 214 -6.28 -15.20 10.43
N ASN A 215 -7.46 -15.62 9.96
CA ASN A 215 -8.75 -15.43 10.64
C ASN A 215 -9.10 -13.96 10.99
N VAL A 216 -8.59 -13.00 10.22
CA VAL A 216 -8.98 -11.59 10.37
C VAL A 216 -10.44 -11.40 10.00
N THR A 217 -11.16 -10.64 10.82
CA THR A 217 -12.54 -10.23 10.56
C THR A 217 -12.58 -8.71 10.43
N LEU A 218 -12.99 -8.23 9.27
CA LEU A 218 -13.19 -6.81 8.99
C LEU A 218 -14.68 -6.43 9.08
N PRO A 219 -15.01 -5.15 9.34
CA PRO A 219 -16.38 -4.65 9.28
C PRO A 219 -17.05 -5.01 7.94
N THR A 220 -18.36 -5.30 7.98
CA THR A 220 -19.13 -5.65 6.77
C THR A 220 -19.23 -4.49 5.79
N VAL A 221 -19.23 -3.26 6.31
CA VAL A 221 -19.22 -2.02 5.53
C VAL A 221 -17.94 -1.29 5.90
N ALA A 222 -17.00 -1.25 4.97
CA ALA A 222 -15.72 -0.58 5.15
C ALA A 222 -15.40 0.29 3.92
N TYR A 223 -14.97 1.51 4.16
CA TYR A 223 -14.47 2.41 3.13
C TYR A 223 -12.98 2.21 2.94
N LEU A 224 -12.54 2.31 1.68
CA LEU A 224 -11.11 2.30 1.36
C LEU A 224 -10.58 3.73 1.51
N GLY A 225 -9.61 3.92 2.38
CA GLY A 225 -8.97 5.21 2.62
C GLY A 225 -7.47 5.16 2.46
N PHE A 226 -6.90 6.29 2.14
CA PHE A 226 -5.48 6.57 2.19
C PHE A 226 -5.30 7.89 2.93
N SER A 227 -4.35 7.96 3.83
CA SER A 227 -3.99 9.22 4.48
C SER A 227 -2.49 9.27 4.70
N ALA A 228 -1.97 10.47 4.84
CA ALA A 228 -0.58 10.68 5.21
C ALA A 228 -0.46 11.89 6.13
N LEU A 229 0.61 11.88 6.91
CA LEU A 229 0.97 12.96 7.82
C LEU A 229 2.47 13.19 7.77
N THR A 230 2.88 14.44 7.84
CA THR A 230 4.28 14.83 8.02
C THR A 230 4.48 15.52 9.36
N GLY A 231 5.40 15.01 10.17
CA GLY A 231 6.02 15.79 11.22
C GLY A 231 7.01 16.77 10.59
N ASP A 232 8.16 16.24 10.17
CA ASP A 232 9.25 16.99 9.56
C ASP A 232 9.04 17.19 8.04
N VAL A 233 9.48 16.24 7.22
CA VAL A 233 9.43 16.38 5.77
C VAL A 233 9.21 15.01 5.18
N TYR A 234 8.42 14.95 4.10
CA TYR A 234 8.38 13.92 3.05
C TYR A 234 7.05 14.06 2.28
N SER A 235 7.10 13.83 0.97
CA SER A 235 5.90 13.73 0.15
C SER A 235 5.39 12.30 0.05
N HIS A 236 4.07 12.15 0.09
CA HIS A 236 3.37 10.87 -0.02
C HIS A 236 2.39 10.94 -1.19
N ASP A 237 2.68 10.22 -2.26
CA ASP A 237 1.90 10.23 -3.49
C ASP A 237 1.22 8.88 -3.72
N ILE A 238 -0.04 8.89 -4.16
CA ILE A 238 -0.76 7.75 -4.69
C ILE A 238 -0.84 7.91 -6.21
N ILE A 239 -0.34 6.93 -6.96
CA ILE A 239 -0.27 6.98 -8.42
C ILE A 239 -1.48 6.27 -9.03
N SER A 240 -1.83 5.08 -8.51
CA SER A 240 -2.96 4.31 -9.00
C SER A 240 -3.55 3.44 -7.90
N ILE A 241 -4.86 3.16 -8.00
CA ILE A 241 -5.60 2.27 -7.12
C ILE A 241 -6.44 1.33 -7.98
N THR A 242 -6.29 0.03 -7.78
CA THR A 242 -7.09 -1.01 -8.42
C THR A 242 -7.75 -1.87 -7.35
N THR A 243 -9.07 -2.01 -7.42
CA THR A 243 -9.84 -2.84 -6.50
C THR A 243 -10.54 -3.95 -7.26
N ASN A 244 -10.26 -5.21 -6.91
CA ASN A 244 -10.81 -6.39 -7.56
C ASN A 244 -11.64 -7.21 -6.57
N ASN A 245 -12.79 -7.70 -7.02
CA ASN A 245 -13.54 -8.70 -6.28
C ASN A 245 -12.92 -10.08 -6.55
N LEU A 246 -12.64 -10.83 -5.48
CA LEU A 246 -12.12 -12.18 -5.61
C LEU A 246 -13.28 -13.16 -5.54
N ILE A 247 -13.58 -13.78 -6.67
CA ILE A 247 -14.46 -14.94 -6.67
C ILE A 247 -13.63 -16.07 -6.05
N SER A 248 -14.05 -16.54 -4.87
CA SER A 248 -13.70 -17.90 -4.48
C SER A 248 -14.37 -18.78 -5.51
N VAL A 249 -13.67 -19.15 -6.58
CA VAL A 249 -14.04 -20.36 -7.28
C VAL A 249 -13.78 -21.41 -6.21
N PRO A 250 -14.81 -22.00 -5.55
CA PRO A 250 -14.53 -23.20 -4.77
C PRO A 250 -13.72 -24.06 -5.72
N PRO A 251 -12.54 -24.57 -5.33
CA PRO A 251 -11.77 -25.42 -6.23
C PRO A 251 -12.80 -26.37 -6.78
N ARG A 252 -13.10 -26.27 -8.10
CA ARG A 252 -13.97 -27.26 -8.71
C ARG A 252 -13.36 -28.52 -8.18
N LEU A 253 -14.18 -29.36 -7.54
CA LEU A 253 -13.79 -30.74 -7.36
C LEU A 253 -13.35 -31.12 -8.77
N HIS A 254 -12.04 -31.05 -9.00
CA HIS A 254 -11.40 -31.89 -9.94
C HIS A 254 -11.85 -33.18 -9.31
N LYS A 255 -12.91 -33.75 -9.90
CA LYS A 255 -13.13 -35.16 -9.81
C LYS A 255 -11.81 -35.64 -10.36
N THR A 256 -10.85 -35.80 -9.46
CA THR A 256 -9.80 -36.76 -9.57
C THR A 256 -10.65 -37.98 -9.85
N THR A 257 -10.86 -38.23 -11.14
CA THR A 257 -10.82 -39.59 -11.62
C THR A 257 -9.57 -40.08 -10.93
N LEU A 258 -9.80 -40.79 -9.82
CA LEU A 258 -8.85 -41.70 -9.28
C LEU A 258 -8.47 -42.51 -10.50
N ARG A 259 -7.40 -42.09 -11.19
CA ARG A 259 -6.54 -43.01 -11.87
C ARG A 259 -6.12 -43.87 -10.71
N THR A 260 -6.82 -44.97 -10.56
CA THR A 260 -6.35 -46.14 -9.85
C THR A 260 -4.89 -46.21 -10.22
N HIS A 261 -4.05 -45.89 -9.24
CA HIS A 261 -2.63 -46.07 -9.37
C HIS A 261 -2.50 -47.58 -9.47
N ASP A 262 -2.52 -48.09 -10.70
CA ASP A 262 -2.12 -49.47 -10.95
C ASP A 262 -0.79 -49.63 -10.21
N PRO A 263 -0.68 -50.58 -9.28
CA PRO A 263 0.62 -50.88 -8.72
C PRO A 263 1.52 -51.17 -9.91
N LYS A 264 2.64 -50.44 -10.01
CA LYS A 264 3.71 -50.78 -10.95
C LYS A 264 4.06 -52.23 -10.68
N THR A 265 3.51 -53.14 -11.48
CA THR A 265 4.00 -54.50 -11.58
C THR A 265 5.40 -54.32 -12.13
N SER A 266 6.41 -54.43 -11.27
CA SER A 266 7.78 -54.61 -11.74
C SER A 266 7.72 -55.76 -12.74
N SER A 267 7.98 -55.45 -14.00
CA SER A 267 8.01 -56.40 -15.10
C SER A 267 9.15 -57.39 -14.83
N TRP A 268 8.84 -58.40 -14.01
CA TRP A 268 9.58 -59.63 -13.81
C TRP A 268 9.37 -60.55 -15.03
N SER A 269 9.32 -59.99 -16.24
CA SER A 269 9.34 -60.75 -17.49
C SER A 269 10.68 -60.56 -18.19
N GLY A 270 11.33 -59.40 -18.09
CA GLY A 270 12.65 -59.16 -18.71
C GLY A 270 13.77 -60.07 -18.17
N PHE A 271 13.81 -60.30 -16.85
CA PHE A 271 14.85 -61.14 -16.23
C PHE A 271 14.65 -62.64 -16.53
N LEU A 272 13.40 -63.10 -16.67
CA LEU A 272 13.08 -64.49 -17.01
C LEU A 272 13.27 -64.79 -18.51
N PHE A 273 13.12 -63.79 -19.40
CA PHE A 273 13.45 -63.95 -20.82
C PHE A 273 14.97 -64.10 -21.04
N ILE A 274 15.80 -63.33 -20.34
CA ILE A 274 17.27 -63.45 -20.44
C ILE A 274 17.75 -64.80 -19.90
N LEU A 275 17.20 -65.27 -18.78
CA LEU A 275 17.58 -66.58 -18.21
C LEU A 275 17.21 -67.75 -19.15
N LYS A 276 16.07 -67.67 -19.83
CA LYS A 276 15.67 -68.67 -20.84
C LYS A 276 16.58 -68.66 -22.07
N LEU A 277 17.05 -67.50 -22.53
CA LEU A 277 17.94 -67.40 -23.69
C LEU A 277 19.35 -67.96 -23.43
N ILE A 278 19.84 -67.83 -22.19
CA ILE A 278 21.14 -68.39 -21.78
C ILE A 278 21.03 -69.91 -21.61
N ALA A 279 19.92 -70.41 -21.07
CA ALA A 279 19.71 -71.85 -20.90
C ALA A 279 19.57 -72.60 -22.23
N THR A 280 18.90 -72.01 -23.24
CA THR A 280 18.73 -72.65 -24.56
C THR A 280 20.02 -72.66 -25.37
N THR A 281 20.83 -71.60 -25.30
CA THR A 281 22.13 -71.56 -25.99
C THR A 281 23.14 -72.53 -25.37
N ALA A 282 23.14 -72.68 -24.05
CA ALA A 282 23.94 -73.70 -23.36
C ALA A 282 23.50 -75.13 -23.72
N PHE A 283 22.20 -75.40 -23.81
CA PHE A 283 21.69 -76.73 -24.15
C PHE A 283 21.99 -77.13 -25.60
N ILE A 284 21.87 -76.19 -26.55
CA ILE A 284 22.25 -76.43 -27.96
C ILE A 284 23.77 -76.63 -28.09
N GLY A 285 24.58 -75.85 -27.37
CA GLY A 285 26.04 -76.03 -27.37
C GLY A 285 26.48 -77.40 -26.85
N VAL A 286 25.86 -77.90 -25.77
CA VAL A 286 26.13 -79.24 -25.23
C VAL A 286 25.65 -80.33 -26.21
N LEU A 287 24.50 -80.16 -26.86
CA LEU A 287 23.99 -81.11 -27.85
C LEU A 287 24.90 -81.22 -29.09
N ILE A 288 25.44 -80.09 -29.57
CA ILE A 288 26.38 -80.07 -30.71
C ILE A 288 27.73 -80.72 -30.33
N LEU A 289 28.21 -80.53 -29.10
CA LEU A 289 29.42 -81.19 -28.59
C LEU A 289 29.27 -82.72 -28.45
N PHE A 290 28.05 -83.21 -28.19
CA PHE A 290 27.75 -84.65 -28.16
C PHE A 290 27.56 -85.27 -29.56
N LEU A 291 27.21 -84.47 -30.58
CA LEU A 291 27.04 -84.94 -31.97
C LEU A 291 28.33 -84.88 -32.80
N LEU A 292 29.38 -84.19 -32.31
CA LEU A 292 30.70 -84.06 -32.95
C LEU A 292 31.79 -84.97 -32.32
N ARG A 293 31.38 -85.95 -31.50
CA ARG A 293 32.25 -86.97 -30.92
C ARG A 293 31.74 -88.35 -31.31
#